data_AF-J2KL96-F1
#
_entry.id   AF-J2KL96-F1
#
_cell.length_a   1.000
_cell.length_b   1.000
_cell.length_c   1.000
_cell.angle_alpha   90.00
_cell.angle_beta   90.00
_cell.angle_gamma   90.00
#
_symmetry.space_group_name_H-M   'P 1'
#
loop_
_entity.id
_entity.type
_entity.pdbx_description
1 polymer ?
#
loop_
_entity_poly.entity_id
_entity_poly.type
_entity_poly.pdbx_seq_one_letter_code
_entity_poly.pdbx_strand_id
1 'polypeptide(L)'
;MITIIVIVAVVVLFLLYGVSVYNRLVKLKNLVQEAWSSIDVMLKKRHDLIPNLVETVKGYATHERETLDSVTRARTQAVGANSVEAKEAAEKNLNQAMMNLFAVAEQYPDLKANANFQQLQSELTSIENDIEKSRRYYNGTVRENNTLVESFPSNIIANMYKFEKSPFFELQNIAEREVPTVNF
;
A
#
# COMPACT_ATOMS: atom_id res chain seq x y z
N MET A 1 51.12 1.40 27.27
CA MET A 1 50.87 0.95 25.87
C MET A 1 49.65 0.05 25.76
N ILE A 2 49.54 -1.02 26.56
CA ILE A 2 48.38 -1.95 26.51
C ILE A 2 47.04 -1.22 26.69
N THR A 3 46.90 -0.33 27.69
CA THR A 3 45.66 0.45 27.91
C THR A 3 45.25 1.29 26.71
N ILE A 4 46.22 1.92 26.02
CA ILE A 4 45.95 2.72 24.81
C ILE A 4 45.49 1.81 23.67
N ILE A 5 46.13 0.65 23.50
CA ILE A 5 45.73 -0.34 22.49
C ILE A 5 44.30 -0.83 22.75
N VAL A 6 43.94 -1.11 24.01
CA VAL A 6 42.58 -1.53 24.38
C VAL A 6 41.56 -0.44 24.08
N ILE A 7 41.84 0.82 24.43
CA ILE A 7 40.95 1.96 24.13
C ILE A 7 40.76 2.11 22.61
N VAL A 8 41.85 2.08 21.85
CA VAL A 8 41.79 2.20 20.38
C VAL A 8 40.99 1.04 19.77
N ALA A 9 41.21 -0.20 20.23
CA ALA A 9 40.48 -1.37 19.76
C ALA A 9 38.96 -1.24 20.02
N VAL A 10 38.57 -0.77 21.20
CA VAL A 10 37.17 -0.52 21.56
C VAL A 10 36.56 0.56 20.65
N VAL A 11 37.26 1.67 20.43
CA VAL A 11 36.79 2.75 19.53
C VAL A 11 36.62 2.23 18.10
N VAL A 12 37.58 1.46 17.58
CA VAL A 12 37.47 0.86 16.25
C VAL A 12 36.26 -0.08 16.15
N LEU A 13 36.00 -0.87 17.19
CA LEU A 13 34.83 -1.77 17.22
C LEU A 13 33.52 -0.98 17.18
N PHE A 14 33.40 0.11 17.94
CA PHE A 14 32.23 1.00 17.89
C PHE A 14 32.05 1.66 16.52
N LEU A 15 33.15 2.09 15.87
CA LEU A 15 33.09 2.66 14.52
C LEU A 15 32.61 1.63 13.49
N LEU A 16 33.15 0.40 13.53
CA LEU A 16 32.71 -0.67 12.63
C LEU A 16 31.24 -1.04 12.84
N TYR A 17 30.80 -1.09 14.10
CA TYR A 17 29.38 -1.27 14.43
C TYR A 17 28.52 -0.15 13.85
N GLY A 18 28.97 1.10 14.00
CA GLY A 18 28.28 2.28 13.49
C GLY A 18 28.07 2.24 11.98
N VAL A 19 29.13 1.92 11.23
CA VAL A 19 29.08 1.76 9.78
C VAL A 19 28.11 0.63 9.37
N SER A 20 28.13 -0.49 10.10
CA SER A 20 27.24 -1.62 9.83
C SER A 20 25.76 -1.24 10.00
N VAL A 21 25.41 -0.59 11.11
CA VAL A 21 24.04 -0.14 11.38
C VAL A 21 23.59 0.91 10.37
N TYR A 22 24.43 1.90 10.05
CA TYR A 22 24.11 2.92 9.07
C TYR A 22 23.79 2.30 7.69
N ASN A 23 24.63 1.38 7.22
CA ASN A 23 24.38 0.69 5.95
C ASN A 23 23.08 -0.15 5.98
N ARG A 24 22.77 -0.76 7.12
CA ARG A 24 21.51 -1.51 7.30
C ARG A 24 20.28 -0.59 7.27
N LEU A 25 20.35 0.58 7.92
CA LEU A 25 19.30 1.60 7.88
C LEU A 25 19.07 2.12 6.45
N VAL A 26 20.14 2.44 5.72
CA VAL A 26 20.06 2.85 4.30
C VAL A 26 19.43 1.74 3.45
N LYS A 27 19.83 0.49 3.65
CA LYS A 27 19.26 -0.66 2.93
C LYS A 27 17.76 -0.79 3.18
N LEU A 28 17.32 -0.74 4.44
CA LEU A 28 15.89 -0.84 4.78
C LEU A 28 15.08 0.33 4.22
N LYS A 29 15.61 1.56 4.28
CA LYS A 29 14.98 2.72 3.66
C LYS A 29 14.74 2.51 2.16
N ASN A 30 15.73 2.00 1.44
CA ASN A 30 15.59 1.72 0.02
C ASN A 30 14.59 0.59 -0.25
N LEU A 31 14.57 -0.46 0.57
CA LEU A 31 13.59 -1.55 0.46
C LEU A 31 12.15 -1.08 0.70
N VAL A 32 11.92 -0.16 1.63
CA VAL A 32 10.61 0.47 1.84
C VAL A 32 10.19 1.26 0.59
N GLN A 33 11.09 2.03 0.00
CA GLN A 33 10.81 2.80 -1.22
C GLN A 33 10.52 1.89 -2.43
N GLU A 34 11.28 0.80 -2.59
CA GLU A 34 11.07 -0.20 -3.63
C GLU A 34 9.71 -0.89 -3.48
N ALA A 35 9.38 -1.32 -2.26
CA ALA A 35 8.11 -1.94 -1.95
C ALA A 35 6.93 -0.98 -2.21
N TRP A 36 7.09 0.30 -1.87
CA TRP A 36 6.10 1.34 -2.17
C TRP A 36 5.91 1.55 -3.68
N SER A 37 7.01 1.66 -4.43
CA SER A 37 6.98 1.80 -5.90
C SER A 37 6.23 0.63 -6.55
N SER A 38 6.39 -0.58 -6.02
CA SER A 38 5.67 -1.77 -6.51
C SER A 38 4.16 -1.64 -6.35
N ILE A 39 3.70 -1.08 -5.22
CA ILE A 39 2.28 -0.78 -4.99
C ILE A 39 1.80 0.28 -5.99
N ASP A 40 2.52 1.39 -6.13
CA ASP A 40 2.14 2.49 -7.03
C ASP A 40 1.97 2.02 -8.49
N VAL A 41 2.83 1.12 -8.97
CA VAL A 41 2.69 0.53 -10.30
C VAL A 41 1.39 -0.28 -10.43
N MET A 42 1.03 -1.09 -9.41
CA MET A 42 -0.20 -1.87 -9.45
C MET A 42 -1.44 -0.98 -9.33
N LEU A 43 -1.43 0.05 -8.48
CA LEU A 43 -2.51 1.03 -8.38
C LEU A 43 -2.73 1.74 -9.72
N LYS A 44 -1.65 2.17 -10.37
CA LYS A 44 -1.72 2.79 -11.69
C LYS A 44 -2.35 1.87 -12.72
N LYS A 45 -1.93 0.61 -12.80
CA LYS A 45 -2.54 -0.38 -13.72
C LYS A 45 -4.04 -0.53 -13.45
N ARG A 46 -4.45 -0.61 -12.18
CA ARG A 46 -5.87 -0.65 -11.78
C ARG A 46 -6.63 0.56 -12.31
N HIS A 47 -6.09 1.76 -12.08
CA HIS A 47 -6.68 3.03 -12.52
C HIS A 47 -6.76 3.14 -14.03
N ASP A 48 -5.79 2.61 -14.77
CA ASP A 48 -5.76 2.66 -16.23
C ASP A 48 -6.83 1.75 -16.87
N LEU A 49 -7.22 0.66 -16.20
CA LEU A 49 -8.26 -0.26 -16.69
C LEU A 49 -9.69 0.20 -16.38
N ILE A 50 -9.90 0.99 -15.33
CA ILE A 50 -11.26 1.42 -14.91
C ILE A 50 -12.05 2.15 -16.01
N PRO A 51 -11.48 3.09 -16.79
CA PRO A 51 -12.23 3.74 -17.86
C PRO A 51 -12.78 2.75 -18.91
N ASN A 52 -11.98 1.74 -19.27
CA ASN A 52 -12.41 0.70 -20.21
C ASN A 52 -13.54 -0.16 -19.61
N LEU A 53 -13.46 -0.47 -18.31
CA LEU A 53 -14.54 -1.15 -17.59
C LEU A 53 -15.83 -0.30 -17.60
N VAL A 54 -15.72 0.98 -17.25
CA VAL A 54 -16.87 1.91 -17.21
C VAL A 54 -17.53 2.02 -18.57
N GLU A 55 -16.77 2.20 -19.65
CA GLU A 55 -17.33 2.28 -21.01
C GLU A 55 -17.96 0.95 -21.45
N THR A 56 -17.37 -0.19 -21.07
CA THR A 56 -17.97 -1.51 -21.34
C THR A 56 -19.30 -1.67 -20.63
N VAL A 57 -19.39 -1.35 -19.33
CA VAL A 57 -20.65 -1.46 -18.57
C VAL A 57 -21.70 -0.49 -19.09
N LYS A 58 -21.30 0.74 -19.41
CA LYS A 58 -22.19 1.79 -19.95
C LYS A 58 -22.87 1.39 -21.26
N GLY A 59 -22.24 0.54 -22.08
CA GLY A 59 -22.84 0.01 -23.31
C GLY A 59 -24.05 -0.90 -23.08
N TYR A 60 -24.15 -1.52 -21.90
CA TYR A 60 -25.21 -2.48 -21.56
C TYR A 60 -26.16 -1.96 -20.45
N ALA A 61 -25.64 -1.19 -19.50
CA ALA A 61 -26.35 -0.71 -18.32
C ALA A 61 -26.49 0.83 -18.35
N THR A 62 -27.19 1.35 -19.36
CA THR A 62 -27.34 2.80 -19.57
C THR A 62 -28.12 3.53 -18.46
N HIS A 63 -28.94 2.79 -17.71
CA HIS A 63 -29.72 3.31 -16.58
C HIS A 63 -28.91 3.42 -15.27
N GLU A 64 -27.70 2.86 -15.22
CA GLU A 64 -26.84 2.77 -14.03
C GLU A 64 -25.87 3.95 -13.90
N ARG A 65 -26.37 5.16 -14.20
CA ARG A 65 -25.54 6.38 -14.21
C ARG A 65 -24.89 6.66 -12.85
N GLU A 66 -25.66 6.53 -11.77
CA GLU A 66 -25.18 6.81 -10.41
C GLU A 66 -24.02 5.88 -10.03
N THR A 67 -24.13 4.60 -10.37
CA THR A 67 -23.09 3.58 -10.15
C THR A 67 -21.82 3.91 -10.93
N LEU A 68 -21.94 4.24 -12.22
CA LEU A 68 -20.79 4.59 -13.08
C LEU A 68 -20.12 5.91 -12.64
N ASP A 69 -20.91 6.90 -12.23
CA ASP A 69 -20.40 8.17 -11.71
C ASP A 69 -19.70 8.00 -10.37
N SER A 70 -20.19 7.09 -9.51
CA SER A 70 -19.53 6.72 -8.26
C SER A 70 -18.14 6.16 -8.50
N VAL A 71 -18.00 5.19 -9.43
CA VAL A 71 -16.71 4.60 -9.80
C VAL A 71 -15.76 5.63 -10.40
N THR A 72 -16.27 6.50 -11.27
CA THR A 72 -15.48 7.55 -11.93
C THR A 72 -14.95 8.59 -10.93
N ARG A 73 -15.79 8.99 -9.96
CA ARG A 73 -15.38 9.89 -8.87
C ARG A 73 -14.37 9.22 -7.95
N ALA A 74 -14.61 7.98 -7.54
CA ALA A 74 -13.70 7.25 -6.67
C ALA A 74 -12.32 7.04 -7.32
N ARG A 75 -12.29 6.75 -8.63
CA ARG A 75 -11.04 6.70 -9.40
C ARG A 75 -10.30 8.04 -9.38
N THR A 76 -11.02 9.13 -9.66
CA THR A 76 -10.41 10.48 -9.66
C THR A 76 -9.80 10.81 -8.30
N GLN A 77 -10.48 10.46 -7.21
CA GLN A 77 -9.95 10.63 -5.85
C GLN A 77 -8.71 9.77 -5.59
N ALA A 78 -8.72 8.51 -6.03
CA ALA A 78 -7.59 7.59 -5.87
C ALA A 78 -6.34 8.05 -6.63
N VAL A 79 -6.52 8.52 -7.88
CA VAL A 79 -5.43 9.07 -8.70
C VAL A 79 -4.87 10.36 -8.09
N GLY A 80 -5.73 11.20 -7.49
CA GLY A 80 -5.34 12.48 -6.91
C GLY A 80 -4.69 12.40 -5.52
N ALA A 81 -4.65 11.22 -4.90
CA ALA A 81 -4.11 11.04 -3.55
C ALA A 81 -2.57 10.99 -3.54
N ASN A 82 -1.96 11.85 -2.73
CA ASN A 82 -0.49 12.07 -2.72
C ASN A 82 0.25 11.48 -1.50
N SER A 83 -0.44 11.20 -0.39
CA SER A 83 0.17 10.53 0.78
C SER A 83 -0.23 9.06 0.83
N VAL A 84 0.53 8.25 1.58
CA VAL A 84 0.25 6.83 1.77
C VAL A 84 -1.15 6.63 2.36
N GLU A 85 -1.49 7.42 3.37
CA GLU A 85 -2.77 7.39 4.09
C GLU A 85 -3.92 7.87 3.20
N ALA A 86 -3.70 8.95 2.44
CA ALA A 86 -4.70 9.46 1.51
C ALA A 86 -4.98 8.46 0.39
N LYS A 87 -3.93 7.80 -0.14
CA LYS A 87 -4.08 6.74 -1.14
C LYS A 87 -4.86 5.58 -0.56
N GLU A 88 -4.54 5.15 0.65
CA GLU A 88 -5.24 4.05 1.30
C GLU A 88 -6.75 4.30 1.39
N ALA A 89 -7.15 5.47 1.91
CA ALA A 89 -8.55 5.85 2.03
C ALA A 89 -9.25 5.92 0.67
N ALA A 90 -8.58 6.49 -0.34
CA ALA A 90 -9.16 6.62 -1.67
C ALA A 90 -9.27 5.27 -2.40
N GLU A 91 -8.27 4.39 -2.28
CA GLU A 91 -8.31 3.04 -2.85
C GLU A 91 -9.39 2.17 -2.20
N LYS A 92 -9.68 2.38 -0.90
CA LYS A 92 -10.81 1.73 -0.19
C LYS A 92 -12.15 2.15 -0.79
N ASN A 93 -12.35 3.45 -0.98
CA ASN A 93 -13.57 3.98 -1.59
C ASN A 93 -13.73 3.46 -3.03
N LEU A 94 -12.63 3.39 -3.79
CA LEU A 94 -12.64 2.83 -5.13
C LEU A 94 -12.99 1.34 -5.13
N ASN A 95 -12.44 0.55 -4.21
CA ASN A 95 -12.77 -0.87 -4.09
C ASN A 95 -14.26 -1.07 -3.80
N GLN A 96 -14.83 -0.28 -2.88
CA GLN A 96 -16.26 -0.33 -2.58
C GLN A 96 -17.13 0.03 -3.79
N ALA A 97 -16.76 1.08 -4.54
CA ALA A 97 -17.48 1.45 -5.76
C ALA A 97 -17.41 0.35 -6.83
N MET A 98 -16.25 -0.32 -6.97
CA MET A 98 -16.08 -1.45 -7.88
C MET A 98 -16.91 -2.67 -7.48
N MET A 99 -16.99 -3.00 -6.19
CA MET A 99 -17.86 -4.07 -5.69
C MET A 99 -19.33 -3.80 -6.05
N ASN A 100 -19.79 -2.56 -5.88
CA ASN A 100 -21.15 -2.17 -6.25
C ASN A 100 -21.37 -2.28 -7.77
N LEU A 101 -20.40 -1.85 -8.58
CA LEU A 101 -20.45 -1.99 -10.04
C LEU A 101 -20.57 -3.45 -10.48
N PHE A 102 -19.80 -4.35 -9.88
CA PHE A 102 -19.88 -5.78 -10.20
C PHE A 102 -21.21 -6.40 -9.75
N ALA A 103 -21.76 -5.98 -8.60
CA ALA A 103 -23.08 -6.43 -8.16
C ALA A 103 -24.20 -5.97 -9.10
N VAL A 104 -24.08 -4.76 -9.66
CA VAL A 104 -25.00 -4.27 -10.70
C VAL A 104 -24.83 -5.09 -11.99
N ALA A 105 -23.60 -5.38 -12.40
CA ALA A 105 -23.33 -6.15 -13.62
C ALA A 105 -23.95 -7.57 -13.60
N GLU A 106 -24.12 -8.19 -12.43
CA GLU A 106 -24.82 -9.48 -12.28
C GLU A 106 -26.28 -9.43 -12.72
N GLN A 107 -26.91 -8.25 -12.72
CA GLN A 107 -28.30 -8.05 -13.15
C GLN A 107 -28.44 -7.97 -14.67
N TYR A 108 -27.32 -7.93 -15.42
CA TYR A 108 -27.28 -7.80 -16.88
C TYR A 108 -26.63 -9.04 -17.52
N PRO A 109 -27.41 -10.07 -17.91
CA PRO A 109 -26.88 -11.31 -18.47
C PRO A 109 -25.98 -11.13 -19.70
N ASP A 110 -26.33 -10.20 -20.59
CA ASP A 110 -25.57 -9.92 -21.81
C ASP A 110 -24.19 -9.30 -21.51
N LEU A 111 -24.12 -8.43 -20.49
CA LEU A 111 -22.86 -7.86 -20.01
C LEU A 111 -22.01 -8.94 -19.32
N LYS A 112 -22.65 -9.77 -18.50
CA LYS A 112 -21.98 -10.89 -17.81
C LYS A 112 -21.40 -11.90 -18.80
N ALA A 113 -22.06 -12.11 -19.93
CA ALA A 113 -21.58 -12.97 -21.01
C ALA A 113 -20.57 -12.29 -21.94
N ASN A 114 -20.34 -10.98 -21.81
CA ASN A 114 -19.41 -10.24 -22.64
C ASN A 114 -17.95 -10.62 -22.29
N ALA A 115 -17.22 -11.15 -23.27
CA ALA A 115 -15.84 -11.60 -23.09
C ALA A 115 -14.88 -10.48 -22.64
N ASN A 116 -15.05 -9.25 -23.15
CA ASN A 116 -14.20 -8.12 -22.76
C ASN A 116 -14.45 -7.73 -21.29
N PHE A 117 -15.72 -7.76 -20.84
CA PHE A 117 -16.08 -7.50 -19.45
C PHE A 117 -15.48 -8.56 -18.52
N GLN A 118 -15.63 -9.84 -18.86
CA GLN A 118 -15.05 -10.95 -18.08
C GLN A 118 -13.53 -10.85 -18.00
N GLN A 119 -12.86 -10.48 -19.10
CA GLN A 119 -11.41 -10.25 -19.12
C GLN A 119 -11.02 -9.09 -18.19
N LEU A 120 -11.68 -7.93 -18.31
CA LEU A 120 -11.38 -6.77 -17.45
C LEU A 120 -11.63 -7.07 -15.97
N GLN A 121 -12.71 -7.78 -15.64
CA GLN A 121 -13.00 -8.21 -14.28
C GLN A 121 -11.91 -9.14 -13.74
N SER A 122 -11.45 -10.11 -14.55
CA SER A 122 -10.37 -11.03 -14.20
C SER A 122 -9.04 -10.29 -13.98
N GLU A 123 -8.67 -9.38 -14.89
CA GLU A 123 -7.45 -8.58 -14.79
C GLU A 123 -7.47 -7.69 -13.54
N LEU A 124 -8.59 -7.01 -13.26
CA LEU A 124 -8.75 -6.19 -12.06
C LEU A 124 -8.68 -7.03 -10.78
N THR A 125 -9.27 -8.22 -10.77
CA THR A 125 -9.18 -9.16 -9.64
C THR A 125 -7.74 -9.63 -9.43
N SER A 126 -7.00 -9.93 -10.51
CA SER A 126 -5.59 -10.28 -10.43
C SER A 126 -4.75 -9.14 -9.87
N ILE A 127 -4.99 -7.90 -10.33
CA ILE A 127 -4.30 -6.71 -9.83
C ILE A 127 -4.60 -6.52 -8.35
N GLU A 128 -5.84 -6.72 -7.89
CA GLU A 128 -6.17 -6.60 -6.46
C GLU A 128 -5.40 -7.61 -5.60
N ASN A 129 -5.32 -8.87 -6.05
CA ASN A 129 -4.53 -9.89 -5.37
C ASN A 129 -3.03 -9.54 -5.31
N ASP A 130 -2.50 -8.91 -6.37
CA ASP A 130 -1.11 -8.45 -6.40
C ASP A 130 -0.88 -7.21 -5.53
N ILE A 131 -1.82 -6.26 -5.48
CA ILE A 131 -1.81 -5.14 -4.54
C ILE A 131 -1.76 -5.67 -3.10
N GLU A 132 -2.56 -6.68 -2.77
CA GLU A 132 -2.57 -7.27 -1.43
C GLU A 132 -1.22 -7.90 -1.06
N LYS A 133 -0.60 -8.65 -1.99
CA LYS A 133 0.77 -9.19 -1.80
C LYS A 133 1.80 -8.08 -1.62
N SER A 134 1.77 -7.07 -2.47
CA SER A 134 2.68 -5.91 -2.40
C SER A 134 2.50 -5.13 -1.10
N ARG A 135 1.26 -4.98 -0.62
CA ARG A 135 0.95 -4.38 0.68
C ARG A 135 1.60 -5.17 1.82
N ARG A 136 1.43 -6.49 1.87
CA ARG A 136 2.06 -7.33 2.90
C ARG A 136 3.59 -7.20 2.88
N TYR A 137 4.19 -7.15 1.70
CA TYR A 137 5.62 -6.95 1.54
C TYR A 137 6.08 -5.57 2.04
N TYR A 138 5.41 -4.49 1.63
CA TYR A 138 5.66 -3.13 2.11
C TYR A 138 5.54 -3.02 3.63
N ASN A 139 4.46 -3.53 4.22
CA ASN A 139 4.30 -3.49 5.67
C ASN A 139 5.38 -4.32 6.39
N GLY A 140 5.85 -5.40 5.77
CA GLY A 140 7.02 -6.14 6.24
C GLY A 140 8.28 -5.29 6.31
N THR A 141 8.63 -4.61 5.22
CA THR A 141 9.83 -3.77 5.15
C THR A 141 9.71 -2.53 6.05
N VAL A 142 8.53 -1.92 6.14
CA VAL A 142 8.23 -0.83 7.08
C VAL A 142 8.42 -1.27 8.52
N ARG A 143 7.93 -2.46 8.89
CA ARG A 143 8.10 -3.01 10.24
C ARG A 143 9.58 -3.18 10.57
N GLU A 144 10.37 -3.76 9.66
CA GLU A 144 11.81 -3.96 9.87
C GLU A 144 12.54 -2.62 9.98
N ASN A 145 12.23 -1.65 9.12
CA ASN A 145 12.78 -0.30 9.17
C ASN A 145 12.47 0.37 10.51
N ASN A 146 11.20 0.41 10.90
CA ASN A 146 10.75 1.06 12.13
C ASN A 146 11.36 0.40 13.37
N THR A 147 11.44 -0.94 13.38
CA THR A 147 12.12 -1.69 14.45
C THR A 147 13.58 -1.29 14.58
N LEU A 148 14.33 -1.18 13.47
CA LEU A 148 15.75 -0.81 13.52
C LEU A 148 15.94 0.65 13.93
N VAL A 149 15.05 1.55 13.49
CA VAL A 149 15.05 2.97 13.89
C VAL A 149 14.81 3.12 15.40
N GLU A 150 13.92 2.32 15.99
CA GLU A 150 13.56 2.43 17.42
C GLU A 150 14.46 1.62 18.37
N SER A 151 15.08 0.54 17.88
CA SER A 151 15.87 -0.38 18.73
C SER A 151 17.15 0.25 19.25
N PHE A 152 17.50 -0.03 20.52
CA PHE A 152 18.83 0.28 21.04
C PHE A 152 19.85 -0.82 20.64
N PRO A 153 21.09 -0.47 20.25
CA PRO A 153 21.67 0.88 20.18
C PRO A 153 21.56 1.56 18.80
N SER A 154 20.85 0.96 17.83
CA SER A 154 20.73 1.53 16.47
C SER A 154 20.01 2.88 16.43
N ASN A 155 19.10 3.14 17.37
CA ASN A 155 18.38 4.40 17.53
C ASN A 155 19.30 5.63 17.72
N ILE A 156 20.49 5.47 18.31
CA ILE A 156 21.48 6.55 18.44
C ILE A 156 21.93 7.01 17.05
N ILE A 157 22.27 6.06 16.18
CA ILE A 157 22.70 6.32 14.81
C ILE A 157 21.52 6.82 13.99
N ALA A 158 20.34 6.21 14.16
CA ALA A 158 19.12 6.64 13.48
C ALA A 158 18.80 8.12 13.78
N ASN A 159 18.82 8.52 15.05
CA ASN A 159 18.57 9.92 15.46
C ASN A 159 19.68 10.87 14.97
N MET A 160 20.95 10.47 15.04
CA MET A 160 22.08 11.29 14.58
C MET A 160 22.00 11.62 13.08
N TYR A 161 21.56 10.65 12.26
CA TYR A 161 21.46 10.78 10.81
C TYR A 161 20.02 11.01 10.30
N LYS A 162 19.06 11.26 11.20
CA LYS A 162 17.64 11.54 10.89
C LYS A 162 16.96 10.44 10.06
N PHE A 163 17.20 9.17 10.42
CA PHE A 163 16.37 8.08 9.90
C PHE A 163 15.02 8.08 10.60
N GLU A 164 13.96 8.22 9.82
CA GLU A 164 12.59 8.32 10.30
C GLU A 164 11.82 7.02 10.07
N LYS A 165 10.75 6.85 10.83
CA LYS A 165 9.79 5.77 10.63
C LYS A 165 9.00 5.99 9.35
N SER A 166 8.69 4.89 8.68
CA SER A 166 7.79 4.89 7.54
C SER A 166 6.37 4.53 8.00
N PRO A 167 5.33 5.13 7.39
CA PRO A 167 3.94 4.76 7.69
C PRO A 167 3.65 3.36 7.15
N PHE A 168 2.75 2.63 7.81
CA PHE A 168 2.19 1.40 7.26
C PHE A 168 1.12 1.73 6.22
N PHE A 169 0.91 0.82 5.28
CA PHE A 169 -0.22 0.84 4.35
C PHE A 169 -1.24 -0.19 4.82
N GLU A 170 -1.94 0.13 5.90
CA GLU A 170 -2.92 -0.74 6.58
C GLU A 170 -4.01 0.13 7.19
N LEU A 171 -5.21 -0.44 7.29
CA LEU A 171 -6.38 0.18 7.90
C LEU A 171 -6.02 0.76 9.26
N GLN A 172 -5.70 2.06 9.29
CA GLN A 172 -5.70 2.83 10.52
C GLN A 172 -7.14 3.17 10.88
N ASN A 173 -7.94 2.13 11.09
CA ASN A 173 -9.26 2.26 11.68
C ASN A 173 -9.11 1.94 13.16
N ILE A 174 -8.82 2.96 13.95
CA ILE A 174 -9.03 2.91 15.40
C ILE A 174 -10.50 2.48 15.70
N ALA A 175 -11.43 2.72 14.75
CA ALA A 175 -12.82 2.28 14.82
C ALA A 175 -13.06 0.76 14.58
N GLU A 176 -12.16 0.01 13.94
CA GLU A 176 -12.31 -1.46 13.79
C GLU A 176 -11.80 -2.23 15.02
N ARG A 177 -11.18 -1.54 15.98
CA ARG A 177 -10.87 -2.12 17.30
C ARG A 177 -12.03 -2.02 18.29
N GLU A 178 -13.10 -1.31 17.95
CA GLU A 178 -14.33 -1.37 18.74
C GLU A 178 -15.04 -2.69 18.42
N VAL A 179 -14.89 -3.64 19.34
CA VAL A 179 -15.63 -4.90 19.35
C VAL A 179 -17.11 -4.58 19.22
N PRO A 180 -17.87 -5.18 18.29
CA PRO A 180 -19.30 -4.94 18.20
C PRO A 180 -19.95 -5.33 19.52
N THR A 181 -20.50 -4.35 20.24
CA THR A 181 -21.31 -4.60 21.43
C THR A 181 -22.62 -5.22 20.95
N VAL A 182 -22.70 -6.54 21.00
CA VAL A 182 -23.95 -7.27 20.80
C VAL A 182 -24.84 -6.98 21.99
N ASN A 183 -25.79 -6.07 21.81
CA ASN A 183 -26.90 -5.92 22.75
C ASN A 183 -27.98 -6.95 22.36
N PHE A 184 -28.29 -7.85 23.29
CA PHE A 184 -29.46 -8.72 23.22
C PHE A 184 -30.75 -7.93 23.47
#